data_AF-A0A2W4YVL7-F1
#
_entry.id   AF-A0A2W4YVL7-F1
#
_cell.length_a   1.000
_cell.length_b   1.000
_cell.length_c   1.000
_cell.angle_alpha   90.00
_cell.angle_beta   90.00
_cell.angle_gamma   90.00
#
_symmetry.space_group_name_H-M   'P 1'
#
loop_
_entity.id
_entity.type
_entity.pdbx_description
1 polymer ?
#
loop_
_entity_poly.entity_id
_entity_poly.type
_entity_poly.pdbx_seq_one_letter_code
_entity_poly.pdbx_strand_id
1 'polypeptide(L)'
;MRQDVTALMDDCAHLQHAAPFGSRWRHRRSGGVYVVQGVCVLEANQKAAVLYRNTEGGPVWARNGREFLDGRFERVVQRFDTKEKQK
;
A
#
# COMPACT_ATOMS: atom_id res chain seq x y z
N MET A 1 7.06 -26.07 -12.81
CA MET A 1 7.60 -24.76 -13.21
C MET A 1 7.94 -24.02 -11.92
N ARG A 2 9.22 -23.89 -11.56
CA ARG A 2 9.63 -23.05 -10.40
C ARG A 2 9.59 -21.60 -10.88
N GLN A 3 8.76 -20.76 -10.27
CA GLN A 3 8.90 -19.32 -10.46
C GLN A 3 10.25 -18.88 -9.91
N ASP A 4 10.88 -17.94 -10.60
CA ASP A 4 12.16 -17.37 -10.16
C ASP A 4 11.92 -16.56 -8.89
N VAL A 5 12.53 -17.00 -7.78
CA VAL A 5 12.45 -16.34 -6.47
C VAL A 5 12.93 -14.89 -6.57
N THR A 6 13.86 -14.61 -7.49
CA THR A 6 14.41 -13.26 -7.73
C THR A 6 13.30 -12.30 -8.18
N ALA A 7 12.48 -12.71 -9.16
CA ALA A 7 11.40 -11.87 -9.66
C ALA A 7 10.35 -11.53 -8.59
N LEU A 8 10.08 -12.46 -7.67
CA LEU A 8 9.16 -12.23 -6.57
C LEU A 8 9.72 -11.24 -5.54
N MET A 9 11.03 -11.32 -5.26
CA MET A 9 11.71 -10.36 -4.40
C MET A 9 11.70 -8.95 -5.00
N ASP A 10 11.93 -8.85 -6.31
CA ASP A 10 11.89 -7.58 -7.05
C ASP A 10 10.49 -6.96 -7.02
N ASP A 11 9.44 -7.77 -7.25
CA ASP A 11 8.04 -7.33 -7.14
C ASP A 11 7.74 -6.79 -5.73
N CYS A 12 8.18 -7.50 -4.68
CA CYS A 12 8.01 -7.04 -3.30
C CYS A 12 8.76 -5.74 -3.02
N ALA A 13 10.00 -5.61 -3.48
CA ALA A 13 10.80 -4.40 -3.33
C ALA A 13 10.17 -3.22 -4.07
N HIS A 14 9.63 -3.44 -5.27
CA HIS A 14 8.89 -2.43 -6.01
C HIS A 14 7.67 -1.93 -5.22
N LEU A 15 6.87 -2.84 -4.65
CA LEU A 15 5.73 -2.45 -3.82
C LEU A 15 6.15 -1.70 -2.55
N GLN A 16 7.25 -2.08 -1.91
CA GLN A 16 7.77 -1.36 -0.74
C GLN A 16 8.14 0.08 -1.09
N HIS A 17 8.69 0.31 -2.29
CA HIS A 17 9.02 1.65 -2.76
C HIS A 17 7.77 2.45 -3.17
N ALA A 18 6.87 1.84 -3.95
CA ALA A 18 5.68 2.50 -4.49
C ALA A 18 4.63 2.80 -3.40
N ALA A 19 4.45 1.88 -2.46
CA ALA A 19 3.52 1.95 -1.33
C ALA A 19 4.27 1.68 -0.02
N PRO A 20 5.07 2.65 0.47
CA PRO A 20 5.89 2.44 1.65
C PRO A 20 5.06 2.31 2.92
N PHE A 21 5.60 1.64 3.93
CA PHE A 21 4.99 1.52 5.26
C PHE A 21 4.54 2.89 5.79
N GLY A 22 3.32 2.97 6.34
CA GLY A 22 2.76 4.20 6.87
C GLY A 22 2.20 5.17 5.81
N SER A 23 2.42 4.93 4.51
CA SER A 23 1.78 5.73 3.46
C SER A 23 0.26 5.58 3.50
N ARG A 24 -0.45 6.68 3.24
CA ARG A 24 -1.91 6.75 3.27
C ARG A 24 -2.48 6.73 1.85
N TRP A 25 -3.56 5.99 1.67
CA TRP A 25 -4.19 5.74 0.38
C TRP A 25 -5.71 5.79 0.52
N ARG A 26 -6.37 6.50 -0.39
CA ARG A 26 -7.83 6.60 -0.44
C ARG A 26 -8.36 5.67 -1.53
N HIS A 27 -9.27 4.77 -1.16
CA HIS A 27 -9.98 3.96 -2.15
C HIS A 27 -11.00 4.81 -2.90
N ARG A 28 -10.90 4.91 -4.22
CA ARG A 28 -11.69 5.87 -5.02
C ARG A 28 -13.19 5.63 -4.94
N ARG A 29 -13.62 4.36 -4.89
CA ARG A 29 -15.05 4.02 -4.91
C ARG A 29 -15.72 4.21 -3.55
N SER A 30 -15.09 3.76 -2.47
CA SER A 30 -15.70 3.83 -1.13
C SER A 30 -15.34 5.09 -0.36
N GLY A 31 -14.32 5.85 -0.79
CA GLY A 31 -13.80 7.01 -0.08
C GLY A 31 -12.98 6.69 1.18
N GLY A 32 -12.96 5.43 1.62
CA GLY A 32 -12.21 5.01 2.80
C GLY A 32 -10.71 5.27 2.68
N VAL A 33 -10.10 5.71 3.79
CA VAL A 33 -8.67 5.99 3.87
C VAL A 33 -7.98 4.84 4.60
N TYR A 34 -6.88 4.40 4.02
CA TYR A 34 -6.13 3.24 4.48
C TYR A 34 -4.67 3.59 4.68
N VAL A 35 -4.01 2.89 5.58
CA VAL A 35 -2.57 3.00 5.85
C VAL A 35 -1.89 1.68 5.56
N VAL A 36 -0.80 1.74 4.80
CA VAL A 36 0.01 0.57 4.45
C VAL A 36 0.74 0.05 5.68
N GLN A 37 0.66 -1.27 5.90
CA GLN A 37 1.31 -2.02 6.98
C GLN A 37 2.52 -2.82 6.50
N GLY A 38 2.72 -2.95 5.19
CA GLY A 38 3.84 -3.67 4.61
C GLY A 38 3.50 -4.33 3.29
N VAL A 39 4.34 -5.28 2.88
CA VAL A 39 4.20 -6.08 1.66
C VAL A 39 4.28 -7.55 2.03
N CYS A 40 3.51 -8.39 1.36
CA CYS A 40 3.54 -9.84 1.51
C CYS A 40 3.45 -10.54 0.15
N VAL A 41 3.53 -11.86 0.18
CA VAL A 41 3.24 -12.73 -0.96
C VAL A 41 1.94 -13.47 -0.68
N LEU A 42 1.01 -13.45 -1.64
CA LEU A 42 -0.21 -14.25 -1.56
C LEU A 42 0.13 -15.70 -1.87
N GLU A 43 -0.08 -16.60 -0.90
CA GLU A 43 0.22 -18.03 -1.07
C GLU A 43 -0.54 -18.64 -2.26
N ALA A 44 -1.81 -18.27 -2.44
CA ALA A 44 -2.69 -18.87 -3.45
C ALA A 44 -2.23 -18.70 -4.91
N ASN A 45 -1.50 -17.62 -5.22
CA ASN A 45 -1.09 -17.32 -6.60
C ASN A 45 0.35 -16.80 -6.72
N GLN A 46 1.09 -16.77 -5.61
CA GLN A 46 2.48 -16.35 -5.51
C GLN A 46 2.72 -14.94 -6.10
N LYS A 47 1.77 -14.02 -5.90
CA LYS A 47 1.90 -12.61 -6.30
C LYS A 47 2.19 -11.72 -5.10
N ALA A 48 3.03 -10.71 -5.32
CA ALA A 48 3.28 -9.67 -4.35
C ALA A 48 1.99 -8.86 -4.08
N ALA A 49 1.78 -8.51 -2.82
CA ALA A 49 0.59 -7.83 -2.33
C ALA A 49 0.92 -6.78 -1.27
N VAL A 50 0.09 -5.74 -1.22
CA VAL A 50 0.16 -4.70 -0.19
C VAL A 50 -0.72 -5.10 0.98
N LEU A 51 -0.18 -5.01 2.19
CA LEU A 51 -0.93 -5.12 3.43
C LEU A 51 -1.39 -3.73 3.87
N TYR A 52 -2.67 -3.56 4.18
CA TYR A 52 -3.23 -2.25 4.52
C TYR A 52 -4.43 -2.39 5.47
N ARG A 53 -4.69 -1.36 6.26
CA ARG A 53 -5.84 -1.28 7.17
C ARG A 53 -6.53 0.07 7.08
N ASN A 54 -7.81 0.14 7.37
CA ASN A 54 -8.53 1.41 7.42
C ASN A 54 -7.99 2.24 8.60
N THR A 55 -7.82 3.55 8.39
CA THR A 55 -7.38 4.50 9.43
C THR A 55 -8.35 4.62 10.60
N GLU A 56 -9.62 4.29 10.39
CA GLU A 56 -10.67 4.26 11.42
C GLU A 56 -10.67 2.96 12.24
N GLY A 57 -9.88 1.95 11.85
CA GLY A 57 -9.80 0.67 12.54
C GLY A 57 -10.17 -0.53 11.68
N GLY A 58 -10.30 -1.70 12.31
CA GLY A 58 -10.65 -2.96 11.64
C GLY A 58 -9.44 -3.80 11.19
N PRO A 59 -9.70 -4.87 10.41
CA PRO A 59 -8.69 -5.86 10.07
C PRO A 59 -7.65 -5.33 9.07
N VAL A 60 -6.51 -6.01 9.04
CA VAL A 60 -5.50 -5.85 7.99
C VAL A 60 -5.90 -6.72 6.80
N TRP A 61 -5.94 -6.12 5.62
CA TRP A 61 -6.24 -6.78 4.36
C TRP A 61 -4.98 -6.92 3.51
N ALA A 62 -4.94 -7.96 2.69
CA ALA A 62 -3.96 -8.10 1.62
C ALA A 62 -4.64 -7.83 0.26
N ARG A 63 -3.99 -7.06 -0.60
CA ARG A 63 -4.44 -6.76 -1.97
C ARG A 63 -3.31 -6.98 -2.95
N ASN A 64 -3.59 -7.64 -4.07
CA ASN A 64 -2.61 -7.78 -5.15
C ASN A 64 -1.98 -6.42 -5.50
N GLY A 65 -0.66 -6.36 -5.62
CA GLY A 65 0.05 -5.11 -5.82
C GLY A 65 -0.37 -4.36 -7.09
N ARG A 66 -0.63 -5.09 -8.18
CA ARG A 66 -1.12 -4.50 -9.43
C ARG A 66 -2.50 -3.88 -9.27
N GLU A 67 -3.41 -4.55 -8.56
CA GLU A 67 -4.74 -4.00 -8.27
C GLU A 67 -4.69 -2.78 -7.33
N PHE A 68 -3.71 -2.74 -6.43
CA PHE A 68 -3.56 -1.63 -5.50
C PHE A 68 -3.03 -0.38 -6.21
N LEU A 69 -2.11 -0.57 -7.16
CA LEU A 69 -1.42 0.51 -7.88
C LEU A 69 -2.06 0.88 -9.23
N ASP A 70 -3.14 0.23 -9.67
CA ASP A 70 -3.80 0.52 -10.95
C ASP A 70 -4.75 1.73 -10.93
N GLY A 71 -4.75 2.50 -9.84
CA GLY A 71 -5.59 3.67 -9.69
C GLY A 71 -6.94 3.41 -9.00
N ARG A 72 -7.21 2.20 -8.47
CA ARG A 72 -8.30 2.03 -7.47
C ARG A 72 -8.02 2.78 -6.16
N PHE A 73 -6.75 2.97 -5.84
CA PHE A 73 -6.29 3.71 -4.66
C PHE A 73 -5.46 4.91 -5.09
N GLU A 74 -5.69 6.05 -4.45
CA GLU A 74 -4.96 7.29 -4.67
C GLU A 74 -4.13 7.62 -3.43
N ARG A 75 -2.83 7.92 -3.59
CA ARG A 75 -1.97 8.30 -2.47
C ARG A 75 -2.41 9.64 -1.88
N VAL A 76 -2.62 9.67 -0.58
CA VAL A 76 -2.96 10.88 0.17
C VAL A 76 -1.66 11.49 0.67
N VAL A 77 -1.26 12.60 0.05
CA VAL A 77 -0.11 13.38 0.51
C VAL A 77 -0.60 14.29 1.63
N GLN A 78 -0.14 14.06 2.87
CA GLN A 78 -0.38 15.05 3.93
C GLN A 78 0.46 16.28 3.59
N ARG A 79 -0.20 17.39 3.23
CA ARG A 79 0.44 18.70 3.27
C ARG A 79 0.61 19.05 4.74
N PHE A 80 1.85 19.20 5.18
CA PHE A 80 2.12 19.82 6.47
C PHE A 80 1.98 21.32 6.28
N ASP A 81 0.84 21.89 6.66
CA ASP A 81 0.70 23.33 6.78
C ASP A 81 1.67 23.81 7.87
N THR A 82 2.77 24.43 7.45
CA THR A 82 3.74 25.03 8.37
C THR A 82 3.06 26.26 8.98
N LYS A 83 2.40 26.10 10.13
CA LYS A 83 1.99 27.27 10.92
C LYS A 83 3.25 27.90 11.51
N GLU A 84 3.74 28.97 10.87
CA GLU A 84 4.73 29.88 11.43
C GLU A 84 4.25 30.37 12.81
N LYS A 85 5.07 30.12 13.84
CA LYS A 85 4.91 30.78 15.14
C LYS A 85 5.54 32.17 15.00
N GLN A 86 4.71 33.20 14.79
CA GLN A 86 5.11 34.58 15.06
C GLN A 86 5.29 34.75 16.58
N LYS A 87 6.44 35.28 16.97
CA LYS A 87 6.66 35.93 18.26
C LYS A 87 7.23 37.31 17.99
#